data_AF-A0A9E5MTF5-F1
#
_entry.id   AF-A0A9E5MTF5-F1
#
_cell.length_a   1.000
_cell.length_b   1.000
_cell.length_c   1.000
_cell.angle_alpha   90.00
_cell.angle_beta   90.00
_cell.angle_gamma   90.00
#
_symmetry.space_group_name_H-M   'P 1'
#
loop_
_entity.id
_entity.type
_entity.pdbx_description
1 polymer ?
#
loop_
_entity_poly.entity_id
_entity_poly.type
_entity_poly.pdbx_seq_one_letter_code
_entity_poly.pdbx_strand_id
1 'polypeptide(L)'
;AIVTKSEAEAERLWRIRHSISDAQRPEGACLKHDISVPIGALGRFLEQSKLIIETMQPEGRLVAFGHVGDGNLHYNVMQPTGADPEAFL
;
A
#
# COMPACT_ATOMS: atom_id res chain seq x y z
N ALA A 1 -0.49 -16.19 12.71
CA ALA A 1 -0.98 -15.00 13.43
C ALA A 1 0.05 -14.61 14.50
N ILE A 2 0.19 -13.32 14.80
CA ILE A 2 1.02 -12.84 15.93
C ILE A 2 0.09 -12.64 17.12
N VAL A 3 0.48 -13.15 18.30
CA VAL A 3 -0.28 -12.98 19.55
C VAL A 3 0.59 -12.16 20.50
N THR A 4 0.06 -11.03 20.95
CA THR A 4 0.79 -10.10 21.83
C THR A 4 0.73 -10.55 23.28
N LYS A 5 1.76 -10.20 24.05
CA LYS A 5 1.89 -10.54 25.47
C LYS A 5 1.55 -9.37 26.41
N SER A 6 1.25 -8.20 25.85
CA SER A 6 0.89 -6.98 26.59
C SER A 6 0.12 -6.00 25.70
N GLU A 7 -0.58 -5.05 26.32
CA GLU A 7 -1.22 -3.92 25.63
C GLU A 7 -0.18 -3.06 24.90
N ALA A 8 0.96 -2.77 25.54
CA ALA A 8 2.04 -2.01 24.92
C ALA A 8 2.57 -2.69 23.64
N GLU A 9 2.56 -4.02 23.55
CA GLU A 9 2.90 -4.75 22.33
C GLU A 9 1.81 -4.64 21.26
N ALA A 10 0.54 -4.76 21.66
CA ALA A 10 -0.59 -4.55 20.76
C ALA A 10 -0.59 -3.13 20.16
N GLU A 11 -0.35 -2.12 20.98
CA GLU A 11 -0.24 -0.73 20.53
C GLU A 11 0.90 -0.52 19.54
N ARG A 12 2.06 -1.17 19.74
CA ARG A 12 3.18 -1.10 18.79
C ARG A 12 2.81 -1.71 17.44
N LEU A 13 2.13 -2.85 17.43
CA LEU A 13 1.65 -3.46 16.19
C LEU A 13 0.61 -2.56 15.48
N TRP A 14 -0.35 -2.02 16.23
CA TRP A 14 -1.34 -1.10 15.68
C TRP A 14 -0.71 0.18 15.15
N ARG A 15 0.31 0.71 15.84
CA ARG A 15 1.04 1.89 15.38
C ARG A 15 1.63 1.69 13.99
N ILE A 16 2.23 0.53 13.71
CA ILE A 16 2.76 0.21 12.37
C ILE A 16 1.67 0.34 11.30
N ARG A 17 0.47 -0.23 11.55
CA ARG A 17 -0.65 -0.15 10.59
C ARG A 17 -1.21 1.25 10.43
N HIS A 18 -1.35 2.00 11.52
CA HIS A 18 -1.90 3.36 11.49
C HIS A 18 -0.93 4.35 10.86
N SER A 19 0.38 4.14 10.98
CA SER A 19 1.39 5.05 10.45
C SER A 19 1.67 4.88 8.96
N ILE A 20 1.09 3.92 8.25
CA ILE A 20 1.44 3.66 6.83
C ILE A 20 1.22 4.91 5.96
N SER A 21 0.05 5.54 6.04
CA SER A 21 -0.24 6.73 5.23
C SER A 21 0.71 7.90 5.55
N ASP A 22 1.05 8.07 6.83
CA ASP A 22 1.97 9.10 7.28
C ASP A 22 3.41 8.81 6.86
N ALA A 23 3.83 7.55 6.91
CA ALA A 23 5.14 7.11 6.47
C ALA A 23 5.34 7.27 4.96
N GLN A 24 4.27 7.27 4.16
CA GLN A 24 4.35 7.55 2.72
C GLN A 24 4.59 9.03 2.41
N ARG A 25 4.16 9.97 3.25
CA ARG A 25 4.29 11.42 2.96
C ARG A 25 5.73 11.90 2.69
N PRO A 26 6.73 11.55 3.51
CA PRO A 26 8.12 11.96 3.24
C PRO A 26 8.76 11.22 2.05
N GLU A 27 8.13 10.17 1.51
CA GLU A 27 8.68 9.32 0.45
C GLU A 27 8.41 9.85 -0.97
N GLY A 28 7.79 11.02 -1.11
CA GLY A 28 7.54 11.70 -2.39
C GLY A 28 6.09 11.60 -2.88
N ALA A 29 5.87 11.97 -4.15
CA ALA A 29 4.56 11.90 -4.80
C ALA A 29 4.00 10.48 -4.81
N CYS A 30 2.68 10.41 -4.68
CA CYS A 30 1.95 9.16 -4.52
C CYS A 30 0.61 9.25 -5.26
N LEU A 31 0.40 8.39 -6.23
CA LEU A 31 -0.91 8.15 -6.82
C LEU A 31 -1.69 7.24 -5.86
N LYS A 32 -2.74 7.79 -5.25
CA LYS A 32 -3.54 7.08 -4.24
C LYS A 32 -4.82 6.54 -4.85
N HIS A 33 -5.08 5.25 -4.67
CA HIS A 33 -6.34 4.62 -5.07
C HIS A 33 -6.94 3.91 -3.85
N ASP A 34 -8.23 4.15 -3.62
CA ASP A 34 -9.00 3.48 -2.58
C ASP A 34 -10.12 2.70 -3.27
N ILE A 35 -9.97 1.38 -3.31
CA ILE A 35 -10.81 0.50 -4.14
C ILE A 35 -11.27 -0.71 -3.33
N SER A 36 -12.33 -1.35 -3.80
CA SER A 36 -12.78 -2.64 -3.29
C SER A 36 -12.77 -3.68 -4.40
N VAL A 37 -12.28 -4.87 -4.08
CA VAL A 37 -12.30 -6.04 -4.96
C VAL A 37 -13.00 -7.19 -4.23
N PRO A 38 -13.70 -8.10 -4.94
CA PRO A 38 -14.24 -9.29 -4.29
C PRO A 38 -13.13 -10.04 -3.53
N ILE A 39 -13.39 -10.42 -2.28
CA ILE A 39 -12.38 -11.03 -1.39
C ILE A 39 -11.72 -12.25 -2.06
N GLY A 40 -12.51 -13.11 -2.70
CA GLY A 40 -12.01 -14.30 -3.42
C GLY A 40 -11.17 -13.99 -4.67
N ALA A 41 -11.20 -12.75 -5.17
CA ALA A 41 -10.41 -12.28 -6.31
C ALA A 41 -9.19 -11.45 -5.90
N LEU A 42 -9.03 -11.12 -4.60
CA LEU A 42 -8.01 -10.18 -4.13
C LEU A 42 -6.58 -10.62 -4.48
N GLY A 43 -6.25 -11.90 -4.30
CA GLY A 43 -4.95 -12.45 -4.68
C GLY A 43 -4.65 -12.29 -6.18
N ARG A 44 -5.60 -12.72 -7.04
CA ARG A 44 -5.47 -12.58 -8.50
C ARG A 44 -5.37 -11.11 -8.91
N PHE A 45 -6.16 -10.24 -8.31
CA PHE A 45 -6.11 -8.81 -8.58
C PHE A 45 -4.71 -8.26 -8.30
N LEU A 46 -4.15 -8.53 -7.11
CA LEU A 46 -2.81 -8.06 -6.73
C LEU A 46 -1.72 -8.54 -7.69
N GLU A 47 -1.75 -9.81 -8.10
CA GLU A 47 -0.78 -10.36 -9.05
C GLU A 47 -0.86 -9.69 -10.44
N GLN A 48 -2.07 -9.59 -10.98
CA GLN A 48 -2.28 -9.04 -12.33
C GLN A 48 -2.01 -7.54 -12.38
N SER A 49 -2.49 -6.79 -11.39
CA SER A 49 -2.29 -5.34 -11.32
C SER A 49 -0.83 -4.96 -11.10
N LYS A 50 -0.08 -5.74 -10.30
CA LYS A 50 1.35 -5.55 -10.12
C LYS A 50 2.12 -5.63 -11.44
N LEU A 51 1.86 -6.66 -12.26
CA LEU A 51 2.52 -6.81 -13.57
C LEU A 51 2.24 -5.64 -14.51
N ILE A 52 0.99 -5.13 -14.50
CA ILE A 52 0.61 -3.97 -15.30
C ILE A 52 1.37 -2.73 -14.84
N ILE A 53 1.42 -2.48 -13.52
CA ILE A 53 2.14 -1.34 -12.95
C ILE A 53 3.64 -1.43 -13.25
N GLU A 54 4.26 -2.59 -13.07
CA GLU A 54 5.69 -2.81 -13.38
C GLU A 54 6.00 -2.60 -14.86
N THR A 55 5.04 -2.81 -15.76
CA THR A 55 5.19 -2.52 -17.19
C THR A 55 5.07 -1.02 -17.49
N MET A 56 4.13 -0.33 -16.85
CA MET A 56 3.86 1.09 -17.09
C MET A 56 4.84 2.03 -16.38
N GLN A 57 5.31 1.62 -15.20
CA GLN A 57 6.19 2.40 -14.35
C GLN A 57 7.16 1.45 -13.61
N PRO A 58 8.22 0.97 -14.29
CA PRO A 58 9.14 -0.05 -13.77
C PRO A 58 9.85 0.34 -12.46
N GLU A 59 10.09 1.63 -12.25
CA GLU A 59 10.74 2.17 -11.05
C GLU A 59 9.73 2.67 -10.00
N GLY A 60 8.43 2.57 -10.30
CA GLY A 60 7.35 2.93 -9.38
C GLY A 60 7.29 1.96 -8.21
N ARG A 61 7.05 2.49 -7.02
CA ARG A 61 7.03 1.67 -5.80
C ARG A 61 5.59 1.45 -5.38
N LEU A 62 5.07 0.26 -5.63
CA LEU A 62 3.73 -0.15 -5.22
C LEU A 62 3.65 -0.32 -3.69
N VAL A 63 2.69 0.35 -3.07
CA VAL A 63 2.36 0.26 -1.64
C VAL A 63 0.89 -0.15 -1.52
N ALA A 64 0.65 -1.44 -1.25
CA ALA A 64 -0.68 -2.02 -1.14
C ALA A 64 -0.96 -2.47 0.31
N PHE A 65 -2.01 -1.93 0.92
CA PHE A 65 -2.48 -2.29 2.27
C PHE A 65 -3.98 -2.00 2.38
N GLY A 66 -4.67 -2.56 3.37
CA GLY A 66 -6.11 -2.31 3.49
C GLY A 66 -6.80 -3.24 4.46
N HIS A 67 -8.09 -3.44 4.21
CA HIS A 67 -8.98 -4.25 5.03
C HIS A 67 -9.34 -5.52 4.25
N VAL A 68 -8.48 -6.53 4.35
CA VAL A 68 -8.66 -7.78 3.58
C VAL A 68 -10.01 -8.46 3.86
N GLY A 69 -10.56 -8.29 5.06
CA GLY A 69 -11.84 -8.89 5.47
C GLY A 69 -13.09 -8.33 4.78
N ASP A 70 -13.00 -7.13 4.18
CA ASP A 70 -14.09 -6.51 3.41
C ASP A 70 -13.72 -6.27 1.94
N GLY A 71 -12.49 -6.63 1.53
CA GLY A 71 -11.99 -6.52 0.17
C GLY A 71 -11.46 -5.12 -0.19
N ASN A 72 -11.37 -4.19 0.76
CA ASN A 72 -10.80 -2.87 0.53
C ASN A 72 -9.26 -2.89 0.44
N LEU A 73 -8.74 -2.14 -0.53
CA LEU A 73 -7.31 -1.90 -0.76
C LEU A 73 -7.06 -0.41 -0.96
N HIS A 74 -6.16 0.14 -0.14
CA HIS A 74 -5.36 1.30 -0.49
C HIS A 74 -4.24 0.82 -1.42
N TYR A 75 -4.38 1.11 -2.71
CA TYR A 75 -3.50 0.63 -3.77
C TYR A 75 -2.69 1.79 -4.36
N ASN A 76 -1.60 2.11 -3.69
CA ASN A 76 -0.84 3.34 -3.90
C ASN A 76 0.41 3.08 -4.75
N VAL A 77 0.73 3.97 -5.69
CA VAL A 77 2.00 3.92 -6.43
C VAL A 77 2.80 5.17 -6.09
N MET A 78 3.93 4.98 -5.41
CA MET A 78 4.88 6.04 -5.11
C MET A 78 5.79 6.28 -6.31
N GLN A 79 6.22 7.52 -6.48
CA GLN A 79 7.27 7.87 -7.43
C GLN A 79 8.57 7.07 -7.18
N PRO A 80 9.41 6.90 -8.22
CA PRO A 80 10.78 6.45 -8.04
C PRO A 80 11.54 7.34 -7.05
N THR A 81 12.49 6.75 -6.33
CA THR A 81 13.32 7.49 -5.37
C THR A 81 14.12 8.58 -6.09
N GLY A 82 13.96 9.83 -5.65
CA GLY A 82 14.67 10.98 -6.22
C GLY A 82 14.08 11.53 -7.52
N ALA A 83 12.97 10.97 -8.02
CA ALA A 83 12.26 11.54 -9.17
C ALA A 83 11.63 12.92 -8.84
N ASP A 84 11.34 13.70 -9.88
CA ASP A 84 10.58 14.94 -9.74
C ASP A 84 9.09 14.64 -9.44
N PRO A 85 8.54 15.12 -8.31
CA PRO A 85 7.14 14.91 -7.95
C PRO A 85 6.14 15.42 -8.99
N GLU A 86 6.41 16.56 -9.63
CA GLU A 86 5.46 17.16 -10.59
C GLU A 86 5.43 16.38 -11.90
N ALA A 87 6.58 15.89 -12.37
CA ALA A 87 6.66 15.05 -13.57
C ALA A 87 6.04 13.66 -13.39
N PHE A 88 5.89 13.19 -12.14
CA PHE A 88 5.31 11.89 -11.84
C PHE A 88 3.77 11.89 -11.75
N LEU A 89 3.16 13.02 -11.36
CA LEU A 89 1.71 13.17 -11.18
C LEU A 89 0.99 13.51 -12.50
#